data_AF-A0A957TPV4-F1
#
_entry.id   AF-A0A957TPV4-F1
#
_cell.length_a   1.000
_cell.length_b   1.000
_cell.length_c   1.000
_cell.angle_alpha   90.00
_cell.angle_beta   90.00
_cell.angle_gamma   90.00
#
_symmetry.space_group_name_H-M   'P 1'
#
loop_
_entity.id
_entity.type
_entity.pdbx_description
1 polymer ?
#
loop_
_entity_poly.entity_id
_entity_poly.type
_entity_poly.pdbx_seq_one_letter_code
_entity_poly.pdbx_strand_id
1 'polypeptide(L)'
;GKPVLGICNGFQVLVKAGLLPRNHAGALRARNTREPSGRVSRTATLTENASGHFECCWVHLAVNGQARAGWLAAIDELIFCPVAHGEGNFQVADTETLAQLEADNLVAFRYVDGEGKRVDGDYPLNPNGSVADIAGICNARGNVVGLMPHPEDHVVAIQNPVGGTGRLGLVLFQALIQAA
;
A
#
# COMPACT_ATOMS: atom_id res chain seq x y z
N GLY A 1 -11.12 -5.56 -15.62
CA GLY A 1 -10.21 -6.69 -15.36
C GLY A 1 -10.53 -7.23 -13.99
N LYS A 2 -10.20 -8.49 -13.70
CA LYS A 2 -10.46 -9.06 -12.37
C LYS A 2 -9.68 -8.31 -11.27
N PRO A 3 -10.17 -8.30 -10.02
CA PRO A 3 -9.42 -7.78 -8.88
C PRO A 3 -8.12 -8.56 -8.66
N VAL A 4 -7.05 -7.84 -8.33
CA VAL A 4 -5.73 -8.40 -7.98
C VAL A 4 -5.23 -7.67 -6.74
N LEU A 5 -4.86 -8.44 -5.71
CA LEU A 5 -4.24 -7.94 -4.48
C LEU A 5 -2.84 -8.54 -4.35
N GLY A 6 -1.81 -7.70 -4.26
CA GLY A 6 -0.44 -8.12 -3.98
C GLY A 6 -0.01 -7.67 -2.60
N ILE A 7 0.29 -8.63 -1.71
CA ILE A 7 0.66 -8.37 -0.32
C ILE A 7 2.17 -8.55 -0.13
N CYS A 8 2.82 -7.63 0.59
CA CYS A 8 4.26 -7.62 0.89
C CYS A 8 5.11 -7.82 -0.39
N ASN A 9 5.76 -8.98 -0.55
CA ASN A 9 6.51 -9.31 -1.77
C ASN A 9 5.65 -9.23 -3.05
N GLY A 10 4.35 -9.53 -2.95
CA GLY A 10 3.40 -9.35 -4.06
C GLY A 10 3.30 -7.89 -4.50
N PHE A 11 3.30 -6.93 -3.57
CA PHE A 11 3.30 -5.51 -3.90
C PHE A 11 4.59 -5.11 -4.62
N GLN A 12 5.74 -5.56 -4.13
CA GLN A 12 7.04 -5.33 -4.78
C GLN A 12 7.05 -5.86 -6.22
N VAL A 13 6.51 -7.06 -6.46
CA VAL A 13 6.39 -7.64 -7.80
C VAL A 13 5.49 -6.78 -8.69
N LEU A 14 4.33 -6.33 -8.20
CA LEU A 14 3.43 -5.48 -8.97
C LEU A 14 4.07 -4.13 -9.36
N VAL A 15 4.87 -3.53 -8.48
CA VAL A 15 5.62 -2.30 -8.79
C VAL A 15 6.75 -2.57 -9.78
N LYS A 16 7.55 -3.62 -9.55
CA LYS A 16 8.68 -3.98 -10.45
C LYS A 16 8.18 -4.37 -11.85
N ALA A 17 7.00 -4.97 -11.97
CA ALA A 17 6.32 -5.30 -13.23
C ALA A 17 5.67 -4.09 -13.94
N GLY A 18 5.65 -2.91 -13.31
CA GLY A 18 5.01 -1.71 -13.89
C GLY A 18 3.48 -1.77 -13.89
N LEU A 19 2.89 -2.58 -13.01
CA LEU A 19 1.45 -2.62 -12.76
C LEU A 19 1.03 -1.56 -11.72
N LEU A 20 1.96 -1.13 -10.86
CA LEU A 20 1.75 -0.09 -9.85
C LEU A 20 2.92 0.92 -9.83
N PRO A 21 2.66 2.24 -9.80
CA PRO A 21 1.45 2.90 -10.25
C PRO A 21 1.37 2.84 -11.78
N ARG A 22 0.53 1.96 -12.34
CA ARG A 22 0.22 2.00 -13.78
C ARG A 22 -0.86 3.02 -14.05
N ASN A 23 -0.46 4.18 -14.57
CA ASN A 23 -1.40 5.15 -15.13
C ASN A 23 -1.60 4.88 -16.63
N HIS A 24 -2.84 5.05 -17.11
CA HIS A 24 -3.17 5.00 -18.53
C HIS A 24 -3.36 6.39 -19.16
N ALA A 25 -3.43 7.45 -18.35
CA ALA A 25 -3.56 8.82 -18.77
C ALA A 25 -2.20 9.56 -18.73
N GLY A 26 -1.83 10.16 -19.86
CA GLY A 26 -0.96 11.34 -19.98
C GLY A 26 0.46 11.28 -19.40
N ALA A 27 0.62 11.57 -18.10
CA ALA A 27 1.89 12.03 -17.52
C ALA A 27 2.78 10.90 -16.95
N LEU A 28 2.23 10.01 -16.12
CA LEU A 28 3.00 8.90 -15.56
C LEU A 28 3.34 7.81 -16.61
N ARG A 29 2.56 7.74 -17.70
CA ARG A 29 2.90 6.88 -18.85
C ARG A 29 4.20 7.28 -19.52
N ALA A 30 4.40 8.58 -19.73
CA ALA A 30 5.61 9.10 -20.35
C ALA A 30 6.84 8.86 -19.47
N ARG A 31 6.67 8.93 -18.13
CA ARG A 31 7.73 8.66 -17.15
C ARG A 31 8.02 7.18 -16.91
N ASN A 32 7.07 6.28 -17.19
CA ASN A 32 7.25 4.83 -17.14
C ASN A 32 7.53 4.23 -18.53
N THR A 33 8.38 4.92 -19.32
CA THR A 33 8.81 4.44 -20.64
C THR A 33 10.07 3.61 -20.54
N ARG A 34 10.24 2.71 -21.50
CA ARG A 34 11.50 1.98 -21.68
C ARG A 34 12.43 2.93 -22.41
N GLU A 35 13.47 3.38 -21.71
CA GLU A 35 14.55 4.17 -22.29
C GLU A 35 15.15 3.41 -23.49
N PRO A 36 15.76 4.09 -24.47
CA PRO A 36 16.50 3.45 -25.58
C PRO A 36 17.57 2.46 -25.09
N SER A 37 18.06 2.65 -23.85
CA SER A 37 18.98 1.76 -23.14
C SER A 37 18.35 0.45 -22.63
N GLY A 38 17.05 0.25 -22.82
CA GLY A 38 16.28 -0.87 -22.30
C GLY A 38 15.85 -0.71 -20.83
N ARG A 39 16.29 0.34 -20.15
CA ARG A 39 16.01 0.64 -18.74
C ARG A 39 14.57 1.14 -18.60
N VAL A 40 13.80 0.49 -17.72
CA VAL A 40 12.44 0.94 -17.40
C VAL A 40 12.56 2.05 -16.36
N SER A 41 12.25 3.29 -16.75
CA SER A 41 12.07 4.38 -15.78
C SER A 41 10.84 4.05 -14.93
N ARG A 42 10.95 4.15 -13.61
CA ARG A 42 9.84 3.89 -12.68
C ARG A 42 9.65 5.12 -11.81
N THR A 43 8.41 5.58 -11.71
CA THR A 43 8.04 6.73 -10.88
C THR A 43 7.89 6.38 -9.41
N ALA A 44 7.79 5.09 -9.07
CA ALA A 44 7.75 4.61 -7.69
C ALA A 44 8.48 3.28 -7.53
N THR A 45 8.92 2.99 -6.31
CA THR A 45 9.58 1.74 -5.94
C THR A 45 9.26 1.38 -4.48
N LEU A 46 9.55 0.13 -4.11
CA LEU A 46 9.81 -0.24 -2.73
C LEU A 46 11.31 -0.51 -2.59
N THR A 47 11.92 0.00 -1.51
CA THR A 47 13.36 -0.10 -1.23
C THR A 47 13.59 -0.46 0.23
N GLU A 48 14.85 -0.56 0.66
CA GLU A 48 15.19 -0.82 2.06
C GLU A 48 14.49 0.14 3.03
N ASN A 49 14.06 -0.40 4.16
CA ASN A 49 13.49 0.39 5.25
C ASN A 49 14.49 1.50 5.65
N ALA A 50 13.98 2.69 5.97
CA ALA A 50 14.81 3.80 6.44
C ALA A 50 15.62 3.44 7.71
N SER A 51 15.12 2.49 8.51
CA SER A 51 15.80 1.95 9.69
C SER A 51 16.98 1.03 9.38
N GLY A 52 17.17 0.61 8.12
CA GLY A 52 18.26 -0.25 7.67
C GLY A 52 18.18 -1.71 8.14
N HIS A 53 17.04 -2.15 8.68
CA HIS A 53 16.83 -3.52 9.13
C HIS A 53 15.41 -4.03 8.86
N PHE A 54 15.23 -5.32 9.09
CA PHE A 54 13.94 -5.98 8.94
C PHE A 54 12.98 -5.57 10.07
N GLU A 55 11.78 -5.14 9.70
CA GLU A 55 10.72 -4.78 10.62
C GLU A 55 9.72 -5.92 10.75
N CYS A 56 9.52 -6.37 11.99
CA CYS A 56 8.54 -7.38 12.39
C CYS A 56 7.71 -6.83 13.55
N CYS A 57 6.69 -6.05 13.24
CA CYS A 57 5.91 -5.32 14.24
C CYS A 57 4.43 -5.23 13.83
N TRP A 58 3.60 -4.69 14.72
CA TRP A 58 2.17 -4.52 14.49
C TRP A 58 1.86 -3.06 14.18
N VAL A 59 1.05 -2.82 13.15
CA VAL A 59 0.71 -1.46 12.68
C VAL A 59 -0.79 -1.28 12.53
N HIS A 60 -1.23 -0.02 12.59
CA HIS A 60 -2.57 0.39 12.23
C HIS A 60 -2.59 0.98 10.82
N LEU A 61 -3.62 0.62 10.06
CA LEU A 61 -3.84 1.10 8.71
C LEU A 61 -5.19 1.80 8.61
N ALA A 62 -5.16 2.99 8.03
CA ALA A 62 -6.36 3.63 7.52
C ALA A 62 -6.55 3.24 6.05
N VAL A 63 -7.76 2.80 5.72
CA VAL A 63 -8.19 2.53 4.36
C VAL A 63 -8.69 3.83 3.73
N ASN A 64 -8.22 4.16 2.53
CA ASN A 64 -8.73 5.31 1.79
C ASN A 64 -10.00 4.91 1.03
N GLY A 65 -11.17 5.23 1.58
CA GLY A 65 -12.47 4.99 0.93
C GLY A 65 -12.69 5.76 -0.38
N GLN A 66 -11.87 6.77 -0.69
CA GLN A 66 -11.92 7.53 -1.95
C GLN A 66 -10.96 6.99 -3.01
N ALA A 67 -10.18 5.93 -2.70
CA ALA A 67 -9.24 5.34 -3.64
C ALA A 67 -9.94 4.85 -4.92
N ARG A 68 -9.22 4.86 -6.05
CA ARG A 68 -9.73 4.32 -7.34
C ARG A 68 -10.19 2.88 -7.24
N ALA A 69 -9.59 2.10 -6.34
CA ALA A 69 -10.09 0.80 -5.95
C ALA A 69 -11.39 0.95 -5.13
N GLY A 70 -12.51 1.21 -5.82
CA GLY A 70 -13.78 1.59 -5.19
C GLY A 70 -14.38 0.54 -4.23
N TRP A 71 -13.93 -0.71 -4.27
CA TRP A 71 -14.31 -1.74 -3.31
C TRP A 71 -13.76 -1.47 -1.90
N LEU A 72 -12.72 -0.64 -1.76
CA LEU A 72 -12.20 -0.19 -0.47
C LEU A 72 -13.16 0.77 0.25
N ALA A 73 -14.12 1.38 -0.45
CA ALA A 73 -15.10 2.29 0.16
C ALA A 73 -16.05 1.61 1.15
N ALA A 74 -16.14 0.28 1.12
CA ALA A 74 -16.94 -0.50 2.07
C ALA A 74 -16.23 -0.75 3.42
N ILE A 75 -14.98 -0.33 3.56
CA ILE A 75 -14.17 -0.54 4.77
C ILE A 75 -14.00 0.82 5.47
N ASP A 76 -14.68 0.99 6.59
CA ASP A 76 -14.68 2.21 7.40
C ASP A 76 -13.89 2.07 8.72
N GLU A 77 -13.49 0.85 9.07
CA GLU A 77 -12.65 0.58 10.24
C GLU A 77 -11.15 0.59 9.92
N LEU A 78 -10.34 0.83 10.95
CA LEU A 78 -8.90 0.62 10.87
C LEU A 78 -8.60 -0.87 10.78
N ILE A 79 -7.55 -1.21 10.02
CA ILE A 79 -7.01 -2.58 10.00
C ILE A 79 -5.76 -2.59 10.88
N PHE A 80 -5.74 -3.48 11.87
CA PHE A 80 -4.57 -3.76 12.70
C PHE A 80 -3.95 -5.05 12.19
N CYS A 81 -2.69 -5.04 11.76
CA CYS A 81 -2.06 -6.24 11.20
C CYS A 81 -0.53 -6.17 11.31
N PRO A 82 0.16 -7.32 11.21
CA PRO A 82 1.61 -7.32 11.27
C PRO A 82 2.24 -6.80 9.96
N VAL A 83 3.47 -6.32 10.08
CA VAL A 83 4.42 -6.15 8.97
C VAL A 83 5.57 -7.12 9.16
N ALA A 84 6.17 -7.56 8.04
CA ALA A 84 7.31 -8.46 8.02
C ALA A 84 8.16 -8.19 6.77
N HIS A 85 8.96 -7.11 6.78
CA HIS A 85 9.74 -6.72 5.59
C HIS A 85 11.05 -5.99 5.93
N GLY A 86 12.09 -6.19 5.10
CA GLY A 86 13.29 -5.34 5.05
C GLY A 86 13.28 -4.29 3.93
N GLU A 87 12.39 -4.47 2.95
CA GLU A 87 12.26 -3.62 1.76
C GLU A 87 10.82 -3.14 1.56
N GLY A 88 10.23 -2.56 2.60
CA GLY A 88 8.84 -2.07 2.59
C GLY A 88 8.69 -0.58 2.31
N ASN A 89 9.80 0.14 2.15
CA ASN A 89 9.81 1.59 2.05
C ASN A 89 9.32 2.07 0.67
N PHE A 90 8.06 2.48 0.58
CA PHE A 90 7.48 3.04 -0.63
C PHE A 90 8.03 4.45 -0.89
N GLN A 91 8.67 4.61 -2.05
CA GLN A 91 9.29 5.85 -2.47
C GLN A 91 8.84 6.23 -3.88
N VAL A 92 8.80 7.53 -4.16
CA VAL A 92 8.47 8.09 -5.47
C VAL A 92 9.63 8.90 -6.02
N ALA A 93 9.68 9.06 -7.34
CA ALA A 93 10.78 9.75 -8.01
C ALA A 93 10.88 11.24 -7.65
N ASP A 94 9.74 11.90 -7.47
CA ASP A 94 9.65 13.34 -7.22
C ASP A 94 8.32 13.72 -6.53
N THR A 95 8.26 14.96 -6.02
CA THR A 95 7.07 15.50 -5.35
C THR A 95 5.87 15.64 -6.29
N GLU A 96 6.11 15.85 -7.59
CA GLU A 96 5.05 15.90 -8.61
C GLU A 96 4.37 14.52 -8.76
N THR A 97 5.15 13.44 -8.72
CA THR A 97 4.64 12.07 -8.73
C THR A 97 3.78 11.81 -7.50
N LEU A 98 4.22 12.23 -6.32
CA LEU A 98 3.42 12.12 -5.10
C LEU A 98 2.09 12.87 -5.27
N ALA A 99 2.14 14.14 -5.67
CA ALA A 99 0.96 14.96 -5.88
C ALA A 99 -0.01 14.35 -6.90
N GLN A 100 0.51 13.73 -7.96
CA GLN A 100 -0.30 13.03 -8.95
C GLN A 100 -0.96 11.77 -8.37
N LEU A 101 -0.25 10.98 -7.55
CA LEU A 101 -0.84 9.82 -6.87
C LEU A 101 -2.02 10.23 -5.97
N GLU A 102 -1.88 11.34 -5.23
CA GLU A 102 -2.96 11.88 -4.41
C GLU A 102 -4.13 12.37 -5.28
N ALA A 103 -3.86 13.22 -6.27
CA ALA A 103 -4.88 13.80 -7.13
C ALA A 103 -5.68 12.74 -7.90
N ASP A 104 -5.01 11.66 -8.32
CA ASP A 104 -5.66 10.55 -9.01
C ASP A 104 -6.36 9.57 -8.08
N ASN A 105 -6.29 9.77 -6.76
CA ASN A 105 -6.79 8.86 -5.71
C ASN A 105 -6.18 7.45 -5.81
N LEU A 106 -4.88 7.36 -6.02
CA LEU A 106 -4.17 6.08 -6.16
C LEU A 106 -3.61 5.57 -4.83
N VAL A 107 -3.53 6.41 -3.80
CA VAL A 107 -3.17 5.96 -2.44
C VAL A 107 -4.34 5.19 -1.83
N ALA A 108 -4.10 3.94 -1.46
CA ALA A 108 -5.11 3.02 -0.96
C ALA A 108 -5.06 2.85 0.57
N PHE A 109 -3.85 2.86 1.14
CA PHE A 109 -3.65 2.65 2.58
C PHE A 109 -2.54 3.54 3.12
N ARG A 110 -2.71 4.00 4.37
CA ARG A 110 -1.66 4.70 5.11
C ARG A 110 -1.45 4.08 6.48
N TYR A 111 -0.20 4.13 6.95
CA TYR A 111 0.11 3.94 8.36
C TYR A 111 -0.48 5.11 9.16
N VAL A 112 -1.10 4.77 10.29
CA VAL A 112 -1.75 5.69 11.22
C VAL A 112 -1.50 5.22 12.66
N ASP A 113 -1.84 6.07 13.64
CA ASP A 113 -1.86 5.65 15.05
C ASP A 113 -3.09 4.79 15.39
N GLY A 114 -3.22 4.41 16.67
CA GLY A 114 -4.32 3.58 17.16
C GLY A 114 -5.70 4.26 17.06
N GLU A 115 -5.73 5.57 16.85
CA GLU A 115 -6.91 6.41 16.74
C GLU A 115 -7.19 6.81 15.27
N GLY A 116 -6.33 6.42 14.33
CA GLY A 116 -6.48 6.68 12.90
C GLY A 116 -5.88 8.02 12.44
N LYS A 117 -5.10 8.69 13.27
CA LYS A 117 -4.44 9.95 12.94
C LYS A 117 -3.18 9.70 12.11
N ARG A 118 -2.87 10.68 11.26
CA ARG A 118 -1.60 10.77 10.53
C ARG A 118 -0.42 10.76 11.49
N VAL A 119 0.62 10.00 11.12
CA VAL A 119 1.84 9.81 11.93
C VAL A 119 3.02 10.59 11.37
N ASP A 120 2.90 11.11 10.15
CA ASP A 120 3.85 12.04 9.54
C ASP A 120 5.31 11.57 9.59
N GLY A 121 5.50 10.28 9.28
CA GLY A 121 6.80 9.62 9.26
C GLY A 121 7.32 9.16 10.62
N ASP A 122 6.53 9.26 11.70
CA ASP A 122 6.97 8.89 13.04
C ASP A 122 7.24 7.39 13.16
N TYR A 123 8.44 7.04 13.62
CA TYR A 123 8.85 5.67 13.88
C TYR A 123 8.55 5.29 15.34
N PRO A 124 7.92 4.14 15.63
CA PRO A 124 7.73 2.98 14.74
C PRO A 124 6.37 2.90 14.03
N LEU A 125 5.53 3.95 14.09
CA LEU A 125 4.18 3.90 13.51
C LEU A 125 4.20 3.81 11.98
N ASN A 126 5.12 4.53 11.32
CA ASN A 126 5.58 4.24 9.97
C ASN A 126 6.89 3.44 10.07
N PRO A 127 6.85 2.10 9.95
CA PRO A 127 8.00 1.27 10.29
C PRO A 127 9.11 1.32 9.23
N ASN A 128 8.80 1.69 7.99
CA ASN A 128 9.74 1.61 6.87
C ASN A 128 10.20 2.96 6.33
N GLY A 129 9.61 4.07 6.78
CA GLY A 129 9.91 5.42 6.28
C GLY A 129 9.26 5.71 4.93
N SER A 130 8.18 5.02 4.58
CA SER A 130 7.44 5.26 3.33
C SER A 130 6.98 6.72 3.23
N VAL A 131 7.12 7.30 2.04
CA VAL A 131 6.70 8.68 1.79
C VAL A 131 5.20 8.87 2.09
N ALA A 132 4.87 9.94 2.80
CA ALA A 132 3.50 10.26 3.26
C ALA A 132 2.81 9.10 4.02
N ASP A 133 3.59 8.22 4.65
CA ASP A 133 3.12 7.00 5.33
C ASP A 133 2.29 6.07 4.44
N ILE A 134 2.54 6.05 3.13
CA ILE A 134 1.83 5.18 2.19
C ILE A 134 2.22 3.73 2.47
N ALA A 135 1.24 2.92 2.87
CA ALA A 135 1.39 1.47 3.07
C ALA A 135 0.97 0.66 1.83
N GLY A 136 0.17 1.26 0.95
CA GLY A 136 -0.34 0.61 -0.25
C GLY A 136 -1.00 1.55 -1.24
N ILE A 137 -0.98 1.17 -2.51
CA ILE A 137 -1.53 1.93 -3.64
C ILE A 137 -2.36 1.05 -4.58
N CYS A 138 -3.15 1.67 -5.45
CA CYS A 138 -3.89 1.01 -6.52
C CYS A 138 -3.52 1.55 -7.91
N ASN A 139 -3.89 0.81 -8.96
CA ASN A 139 -3.71 1.27 -10.34
C ASN A 139 -4.83 2.24 -10.76
N ALA A 140 -4.65 2.93 -11.88
CA ALA A 140 -5.64 3.90 -12.38
C ALA A 140 -7.02 3.29 -12.73
N ARG A 141 -7.09 1.97 -12.91
CA ARG A 141 -8.35 1.24 -13.14
C ARG A 141 -9.01 0.75 -11.84
N GLY A 142 -8.35 0.88 -10.69
CA GLY A 142 -8.83 0.42 -9.39
C GLY A 142 -8.86 -1.11 -9.19
N ASN A 143 -8.42 -1.90 -10.17
CA ASN A 143 -8.54 -3.35 -10.13
C ASN A 143 -7.27 -4.07 -9.66
N VAL A 144 -6.16 -3.35 -9.48
CA VAL A 144 -4.90 -3.89 -8.93
C VAL A 144 -4.53 -3.06 -7.72
N VAL A 145 -4.34 -3.71 -6.58
CA VAL A 145 -3.97 -3.10 -5.29
C VAL A 145 -2.71 -3.78 -4.76
N GLY A 146 -1.78 -3.00 -4.25
CA GLY A 146 -0.60 -3.46 -3.54
C GLY A 146 -0.58 -2.94 -2.11
N LEU A 147 -0.19 -3.78 -1.16
CA LEU A 147 -0.19 -3.47 0.28
C LEU A 147 1.04 -4.12 0.94
N MET A 148 1.79 -3.37 1.76
CA MET A 148 2.95 -3.93 2.47
C MET A 148 2.62 -4.77 3.71
N PRO A 149 1.79 -4.30 4.64
CA PRO A 149 1.37 -5.10 5.79
C PRO A 149 0.59 -6.36 5.40
N HIS A 150 0.51 -7.32 6.33
CA HIS A 150 -0.07 -8.65 6.14
C HIS A 150 -1.45 -8.78 6.82
N PRO A 151 -2.54 -8.25 6.24
CA PRO A 151 -3.88 -8.43 6.78
C PRO A 151 -4.33 -9.89 6.81
N GLU A 152 -3.77 -10.76 5.97
CA GLU A 152 -3.99 -12.22 5.97
C GLU A 152 -3.50 -12.89 7.27
N ASP A 153 -2.51 -12.30 7.93
CA ASP A 153 -1.94 -12.80 9.17
C ASP A 153 -2.72 -12.30 10.41
N HIS A 154 -3.83 -11.58 10.22
CA HIS A 154 -4.75 -11.19 11.28
C HIS A 154 -6.21 -11.17 10.80
N VAL A 155 -6.70 -12.29 10.27
CA VAL A 155 -8.10 -12.49 9.86
C VAL A 155 -8.98 -13.10 10.96
N VAL A 156 -8.37 -13.68 12.00
CA VAL A 156 -9.04 -14.19 13.19
C VAL A 156 -8.32 -13.74 14.46
N ALA A 157 -9.07 -13.49 15.53
CA ALA A 157 -8.54 -12.88 16.76
C ALA A 157 -7.37 -13.65 17.41
N ILE A 158 -7.32 -14.98 17.29
CA ILE A 158 -6.25 -15.79 17.89
C ILE A 158 -4.87 -15.56 17.26
N GLN A 159 -4.81 -14.97 16.05
CA GLN A 159 -3.55 -14.65 15.38
C GLN A 159 -2.84 -13.43 15.99
N ASN A 160 -3.52 -12.64 16.82
CA ASN A 160 -2.94 -11.48 17.47
C ASN A 160 -2.25 -11.87 18.80
N PRO A 161 -0.90 -11.87 18.86
CA PRO A 161 -0.14 -12.25 20.05
C PRO A 161 -0.20 -11.18 21.15
N VAL A 162 -0.58 -9.93 20.85
CA VAL A 162 -0.72 -8.86 21.86
C VAL A 162 -2.12 -8.81 22.47
N GLY A 163 -3.04 -9.67 22.01
CA GLY A 163 -4.44 -9.68 22.41
C GLY A 163 -5.27 -8.60 21.71
N GLY A 164 -6.57 -8.84 21.59
CA GLY A 164 -7.51 -7.98 20.85
C GLY A 164 -8.31 -8.77 19.82
N THR A 165 -9.59 -8.41 19.65
CA THR A 165 -10.55 -9.19 18.84
C THR A 165 -11.13 -8.42 17.65
N GLY A 166 -10.76 -7.16 17.47
CA GLY A 166 -11.29 -6.28 16.40
C GLY A 166 -10.20 -5.77 15.45
N ARG A 167 -10.60 -4.94 14.48
CA ARG A 167 -9.70 -4.38 13.45
C ARG A 167 -9.00 -5.46 12.62
N LEU A 168 -9.75 -6.50 12.30
CA LEU A 168 -9.24 -7.67 11.58
C LEU A 168 -8.98 -7.33 10.11
N GLY A 169 -7.99 -7.98 9.50
CA GLY A 169 -7.77 -7.92 8.06
C GLY A 169 -8.86 -8.61 7.23
N LEU A 170 -9.75 -9.37 7.86
CA LEU A 170 -10.83 -10.13 7.20
C LEU A 170 -11.72 -9.26 6.30
N VAL A 171 -12.03 -8.04 6.75
CA VAL A 171 -12.91 -7.10 6.01
C VAL A 171 -12.35 -6.75 4.63
N LEU A 172 -11.03 -6.72 4.48
CA LEU A 172 -10.38 -6.49 3.20
C LEU A 172 -10.72 -7.59 2.19
N PHE A 173 -10.65 -8.85 2.62
CA PHE A 173 -10.94 -10.00 1.77
C PHE A 173 -12.44 -10.13 1.46
N GLN A 174 -13.30 -9.80 2.42
CA GLN A 174 -14.75 -9.74 2.20
C GLN A 174 -15.11 -8.70 1.14
N ALA A 175 -14.56 -7.49 1.24
CA ALA A 175 -14.78 -6.43 0.26
C ALA A 175 -14.24 -6.81 -1.12
N LEU A 176 -13.05 -7.44 -1.18
CA LEU A 176 -12.46 -7.90 -2.44
C LEU A 176 -13.34 -8.96 -3.14
N ILE A 177 -13.88 -9.92 -2.39
CA ILE A 177 -14.75 -10.98 -2.93
C ILE A 177 -16.08 -10.40 -3.42
N GLN A 178 -16.68 -9.46 -2.67
CA GLN A 178 -17.93 -8.81 -3.08
C GLN A 178 -17.79 -8.01 -4.38
N ALA A 179 -16.58 -7.55 -4.69
CA ALA A 179 -16.28 -6.79 -5.91
C ALA A 179 -15.86 -7.65 -7.12
N ALA A 180 -15.64 -8.96 -6.94
CA ALA A 180 -15.13 -9.89 -7.95
C ALA A 180 -16.25 -10.52 -8.80
#